data_AF-A0A4P7YVY4-F1
#
_entry.id   AF-A0A4P7YVY4-F1
#
_cell.length_a   1.000
_cell.length_b   1.000
_cell.length_c   1.000
_cell.angle_alpha   90.00
_cell.angle_beta   90.00
_cell.angle_gamma   90.00
#
_symmetry.space_group_name_H-M   'P 1'
#
loop_
_entity.id
_entity.type
_entity.pdbx_description
1 polymer ?
#
loop_
_entity_poly.entity_id
_entity_poly.type
_entity_poly.pdbx_seq_one_letter_code
_entity_poly.pdbx_strand_id
1 'polypeptide(L)'
;MTNIIEVVRALIDVSTVDPTTKEKMKSALVGSQGEPRDSTDVKIRRLFDHETHCLEVVKQYKEELKFMYSIQEEVRKERAQFFSTTLREVTQNLASSPIDSKVASQWLQELIRSYTQSLDLSDSLVRTDTFDMIGEIRAKARATALEPSAPSEKSMRTGNE
;
A
#
# COMPACT_ATOMS: atom_id res chain seq x y z
N MET A 1 8.64 -23.58 41.33
CA MET A 1 7.53 -23.93 40.42
C MET A 1 7.92 -25.22 39.72
N THR A 2 7.28 -26.33 40.09
CA THR A 2 7.60 -27.66 39.57
C THR A 2 7.28 -27.73 38.09
N ASN A 3 8.26 -28.07 37.25
CA ASN A 3 8.08 -28.17 35.81
C ASN A 3 7.13 -29.32 35.50
N ILE A 4 5.96 -29.02 34.93
CA ILE A 4 4.90 -30.01 34.60
C ILE A 4 5.47 -31.16 33.76
N ILE A 5 6.51 -30.90 32.96
CA ILE A 5 7.18 -31.90 32.13
C ILE A 5 7.97 -32.90 32.97
N GLU A 6 8.62 -32.47 34.05
CA GLU A 6 9.33 -33.37 34.95
C GLU A 6 8.34 -34.26 35.73
N VAL A 7 7.18 -33.70 36.11
CA VAL A 7 6.11 -34.46 36.74
C VAL A 7 5.52 -35.50 35.79
N VAL A 8 5.25 -35.13 34.53
CA VAL A 8 4.74 -36.04 33.50
C VAL A 8 5.77 -37.13 33.15
N ARG A 9 7.06 -36.79 33.10
CA ARG A 9 8.14 -37.77 32.86
C ARG A 9 8.24 -38.78 34.02
N ALA A 10 8.17 -38.32 35.26
CA ALA A 10 8.14 -39.18 36.43
C ALA A 10 6.90 -40.08 36.46
N LEU A 11 5.73 -39.57 36.03
CA LEU A 11 4.49 -40.35 35.95
C LEU A 11 4.56 -41.44 34.87
N ILE A 12 5.16 -41.13 33.72
CA ILE A 12 5.43 -42.11 32.65
C ILE A 12 6.45 -43.16 33.13
N ASP A 13 7.37 -42.77 34.01
CA ASP A 13 8.35 -43.69 34.56
C ASP A 13 7.80 -44.70 35.56
N VAL A 14 6.78 -44.32 36.33
CA VAL A 14 6.05 -45.16 37.31
C VAL A 14 4.96 -46.01 36.65
N SER A 15 4.58 -45.72 35.41
CA SER A 15 3.55 -46.45 34.66
C SER A 15 4.02 -47.86 34.26
N THR A 16 3.14 -48.87 34.42
CA THR A 16 3.39 -50.29 34.10
C THR A 16 3.34 -50.65 32.61
N VAL A 17 3.45 -49.64 31.75
CA VAL A 17 3.32 -49.76 30.29
C VAL A 17 4.62 -50.33 29.69
N ASP A 18 4.47 -51.17 28.66
CA ASP A 18 5.56 -51.83 27.93
C ASP A 18 6.69 -50.84 27.53
N PRO A 19 7.97 -51.23 27.67
CA PRO A 19 9.10 -50.34 27.44
C PRO A 19 9.10 -49.70 26.05
N THR A 20 8.57 -50.37 25.03
CA THR A 20 8.52 -49.80 23.66
C THR A 20 7.49 -48.68 23.53
N THR A 21 6.41 -48.74 24.31
CA THR A 21 5.35 -47.71 24.32
C THR A 21 5.76 -46.54 25.20
N LYS A 22 6.50 -46.81 26.27
CA LYS A 22 7.13 -45.80 27.12
C LYS A 22 8.13 -44.94 26.35
N GLU A 23 8.97 -45.56 25.51
CA GLU A 23 9.89 -44.82 24.63
C GLU A 23 9.16 -44.01 23.55
N LYS A 24 8.09 -44.55 22.96
CA LYS A 24 7.25 -43.79 22.01
C LYS A 24 6.56 -42.59 22.67
N MET A 25 6.11 -42.71 23.91
CA MET A 25 5.53 -41.59 24.67
C MET A 25 6.59 -40.54 25.03
N LYS A 26 7.80 -40.97 25.42
CA LYS A 26 8.93 -40.05 25.65
C LYS A 26 9.31 -39.31 24.35
N SER A 27 9.39 -40.01 23.22
CA SER A 27 9.70 -39.39 21.93
C SER A 27 8.60 -38.44 21.45
N ALA A 28 7.32 -38.75 21.71
CA ALA A 28 6.20 -37.86 21.38
C ALA A 28 6.18 -36.59 22.26
N LEU A 29 6.55 -36.71 23.54
CA LEU A 29 6.68 -35.58 24.47
C LEU A 29 7.85 -34.65 24.11
N VAL A 30 8.93 -35.20 23.55
CA VAL A 30 10.07 -34.44 23.01
C VAL A 30 9.74 -33.87 21.62
N GLY A 31 8.98 -34.60 20.79
CA GLY A 31 8.53 -34.13 19.48
C GLY A 31 7.55 -32.95 19.53
N SER A 32 6.79 -32.80 20.62
CA SER A 32 5.92 -31.63 20.83
C SER A 32 6.67 -30.39 21.35
N GLN A 33 7.97 -30.50 21.66
CA GLN A 33 8.79 -29.39 22.17
C GLN A 33 9.40 -28.48 21.10
N GLY A 34 9.13 -28.64 19.80
CA GLY A 34 9.87 -27.84 18.82
C GLY A 34 9.25 -27.71 17.45
N GLU A 35 8.22 -26.87 17.31
CA GLU A 35 8.52 -25.77 16.39
C GLU A 35 9.47 -24.83 17.15
N PRO A 36 10.67 -24.52 16.62
CA PRO A 36 11.58 -23.64 17.31
C PRO A 36 10.86 -22.31 17.56
N ARG A 37 10.80 -21.88 18.82
CA ARG A 37 10.25 -20.57 19.21
C ARG A 37 10.85 -19.44 18.35
N ASP A 38 12.13 -19.58 18.00
CA ASP A 38 12.86 -18.72 17.06
C ASP A 38 12.20 -18.62 15.67
N SER A 39 11.60 -19.69 15.15
CA SER A 39 10.91 -19.68 13.85
C SER A 39 9.65 -18.81 13.90
N THR A 40 8.89 -18.92 14.99
CA THR A 40 7.68 -18.13 15.21
C THR A 40 8.02 -16.66 15.45
N ASP A 41 9.06 -16.39 16.24
CA ASP A 41 9.52 -15.02 16.52
C ASP A 41 10.07 -14.34 15.25
N VAL A 42 10.80 -15.07 14.41
CA VAL A 42 11.25 -14.58 13.08
C VAL A 42 10.06 -14.28 12.17
N LYS A 43 9.03 -15.14 12.18
CA LYS A 43 7.81 -14.92 11.38
C LYS A 43 7.01 -13.71 11.87
N ILE A 44 6.85 -13.55 13.18
CA ILE A 44 6.17 -12.39 13.78
C ILE A 44 6.94 -11.11 13.46
N ARG A 45 8.27 -11.12 13.58
CA ARG A 45 9.10 -9.96 13.25
C ARG A 45 9.00 -9.57 11.78
N ARG A 46 9.02 -10.54 10.87
CA ARG A 46 8.79 -10.29 9.43
C ARG A 46 7.43 -9.66 9.15
N LEU A 47 6.37 -10.13 9.82
CA LEU A 47 5.04 -9.55 9.67
C LEU A 47 4.99 -8.11 10.20
N PHE A 48 5.61 -7.86 11.35
CA PHE A 48 5.68 -6.54 11.95
C PHE A 48 6.49 -5.55 11.09
N ASP A 49 7.62 -5.98 10.55
CA ASP A 49 8.45 -5.17 9.66
C ASP A 49 7.70 -4.84 8.36
N HIS A 50 6.96 -5.81 7.80
CA HIS A 50 6.11 -5.60 6.64
C HIS A 50 4.97 -4.59 6.92
N GLU A 51 4.26 -4.74 8.05
CA GLU A 51 3.19 -3.81 8.44
C GLU A 51 3.72 -2.39 8.66
N THR A 52 4.86 -2.27 9.33
CA THR A 52 5.54 -0.99 9.55
C THR A 52 5.93 -0.33 8.22
N HIS A 53 6.46 -1.11 7.27
CA HIS A 53 6.79 -0.60 5.94
C HIS A 53 5.55 -0.14 5.16
N CYS A 54 4.45 -0.90 5.18
CA CYS A 54 3.21 -0.47 4.54
C CYS A 54 2.70 0.85 5.13
N LEU A 55 2.76 1.02 6.46
CA LEU A 55 2.38 2.26 7.12
C LEU A 55 3.27 3.44 6.73
N GLU A 56 4.58 3.21 6.61
CA GLU A 56 5.55 4.24 6.21
C GLU A 56 5.33 4.66 4.74
N VAL A 57 5.11 3.70 3.83
CA VAL A 57 4.75 3.99 2.44
C VAL A 57 3.48 4.85 2.38
N VAL A 58 2.42 4.46 3.10
CA VAL A 58 1.18 5.26 3.14
C VAL A 58 1.42 6.68 3.67
N LYS A 59 2.29 6.82 4.69
CA LYS A 59 2.61 8.12 5.28
C LYS A 59 3.36 9.03 4.30
N GLN A 60 4.31 8.49 3.54
CA GLN A 60 5.09 9.23 2.55
C GLN A 60 4.21 9.78 1.42
N TYR A 61 3.28 8.96 0.92
CA TYR A 61 2.42 9.32 -0.19
C TYR A 61 1.16 10.12 0.21
N LYS A 62 0.89 10.28 1.50
CA LYS A 62 -0.29 11.01 2.00
C LYS A 62 -0.35 12.46 1.52
N GLU A 63 0.77 13.18 1.60
CA GLU A 63 0.78 14.60 1.23
C GLU A 63 0.67 14.78 -0.29
N GLU A 64 1.27 13.88 -1.05
CA GLU A 64 1.20 13.90 -2.50
C GLU A 64 -0.20 13.49 -3.01
N LEU A 65 -0.89 12.58 -2.34
CA LEU A 65 -2.30 12.27 -2.60
C LEU A 65 -3.22 13.47 -2.32
N LYS A 66 -2.96 14.22 -1.24
CA LYS A 66 -3.69 15.46 -0.96
C LYS A 66 -3.43 16.52 -2.03
N PHE A 67 -2.20 16.63 -2.50
CA PHE A 67 -1.83 17.57 -3.56
C PHE A 67 -2.53 17.23 -4.89
N MET A 68 -2.56 15.95 -5.27
CA MET A 68 -3.32 15.49 -6.45
C MET A 68 -4.82 15.77 -6.30
N TYR A 69 -5.38 15.54 -5.10
CA TYR A 69 -6.77 15.87 -4.81
C TYR A 69 -7.03 17.38 -4.93
N SER A 70 -6.14 18.24 -4.42
CA SER A 70 -6.32 19.69 -4.53
C SER A 70 -6.27 20.18 -5.99
N ILE A 71 -5.36 19.66 -6.81
CA ILE A 71 -5.33 20.02 -8.24
C ILE A 71 -6.61 19.57 -8.94
N GLN A 72 -7.08 18.34 -8.68
CA GLN A 72 -8.33 17.87 -9.29
C GLN A 72 -9.53 18.72 -8.87
N GLU A 73 -9.55 19.18 -7.62
CA GLU A 73 -10.58 20.09 -7.12
C GLU A 73 -10.50 21.47 -7.81
N GLU A 74 -9.30 22.01 -8.01
CA GLU A 74 -9.08 23.25 -8.75
C GLU A 74 -9.56 23.15 -10.20
N VAL A 75 -9.23 22.08 -10.92
CA VAL A 75 -9.71 21.84 -12.29
C VAL A 75 -11.25 21.79 -12.33
N ARG A 76 -11.89 21.16 -11.34
CA ARG A 76 -13.36 21.16 -11.24
C ARG A 76 -13.93 22.55 -10.97
N LYS A 77 -13.30 23.33 -10.08
CA LYS A 77 -13.72 24.71 -9.77
C LYS A 77 -13.57 25.63 -10.96
N GLU A 78 -12.44 25.55 -11.66
CA GLU A 78 -12.17 26.32 -12.87
C GLU A 78 -13.22 26.00 -13.96
N ARG A 79 -13.50 24.71 -14.18
CA ARG A 79 -14.57 24.29 -15.10
C ARG A 79 -15.92 24.90 -14.74
N ALA A 80 -16.31 24.85 -13.46
CA ALA A 80 -17.57 25.42 -13.00
C ALA A 80 -17.60 26.95 -13.18
N GLN A 81 -16.51 27.64 -12.87
CA GLN A 81 -16.39 29.09 -13.01
C GLN A 81 -16.48 29.53 -14.48
N PHE A 82 -15.83 28.79 -15.38
CA PHE A 82 -15.88 29.09 -16.81
C PHE A 82 -17.30 29.02 -17.36
N PHE A 83 -18.03 27.93 -17.10
CA PHE A 83 -19.39 27.77 -17.64
C PHE A 83 -20.44 28.66 -16.96
N SER A 84 -20.28 28.98 -15.67
CA SER A 84 -21.27 29.79 -14.93
C SER A 84 -21.06 31.30 -15.07
N THR A 85 -19.80 31.74 -15.18
CA THR A 85 -19.45 33.16 -15.10
C THR A 85 -18.81 33.63 -16.40
N THR A 86 -17.64 33.12 -16.75
CA THR A 86 -16.84 33.62 -17.88
C THR A 86 -17.57 33.49 -19.22
N LEU A 87 -18.19 32.33 -19.48
CA LEU A 87 -18.92 32.11 -20.71
C LEU A 87 -20.14 33.02 -20.84
N ARG A 88 -20.83 33.27 -19.72
CA ARG A 88 -21.98 34.17 -19.67
C ARG A 88 -21.55 35.61 -19.94
N GLU A 89 -20.48 36.08 -19.32
CA GLU A 89 -19.93 37.42 -19.53
C GLU A 89 -19.46 37.63 -20.97
N VAL A 90 -18.74 36.67 -21.54
CA VAL A 90 -18.30 36.71 -22.94
C VAL A 90 -19.49 36.73 -23.89
N THR A 91 -20.51 35.90 -23.65
CA THR A 91 -21.74 35.87 -24.46
C THR A 91 -22.47 37.22 -24.40
N GLN A 92 -22.57 37.82 -23.21
CA GLN A 92 -23.23 39.10 -23.02
C GLN A 92 -22.45 40.26 -23.68
N ASN A 93 -21.12 40.23 -23.62
CA ASN A 93 -20.26 41.22 -24.28
C ASN A 93 -20.28 41.08 -25.80
N LEU A 94 -20.36 39.86 -26.34
CA LEU A 94 -20.52 39.64 -27.78
C LEU A 94 -21.91 40.10 -28.27
N ALA A 95 -22.95 39.95 -27.45
CA ALA A 95 -24.30 40.41 -27.79
C ALA A 95 -24.44 41.94 -27.79
N SER A 96 -23.64 42.66 -26.99
CA SER A 96 -23.63 44.14 -26.95
C SER A 96 -22.68 44.78 -27.97
N SER A 97 -21.86 43.98 -28.64
CA SER A 97 -20.89 44.43 -29.63
C SER A 97 -21.50 44.50 -31.04
N PRO A 98 -21.09 45.45 -31.90
CA PRO A 98 -21.58 45.55 -33.28
C PRO A 98 -20.91 44.50 -34.20
N ILE A 99 -20.84 43.25 -33.75
CA ILE A 99 -20.28 42.12 -34.50
C ILE A 99 -21.43 41.36 -35.15
N ASP A 100 -21.20 40.89 -36.38
CA ASP A 100 -22.16 40.03 -37.06
C ASP A 100 -22.45 38.76 -36.23
N SER A 101 -23.73 38.43 -36.08
CA SER A 101 -24.18 37.31 -35.24
C SER A 101 -23.56 35.96 -35.64
N LYS A 102 -23.26 35.77 -36.93
CA LYS A 102 -22.61 34.55 -37.43
C LYS A 102 -21.15 34.48 -37.01
N VAL A 103 -20.44 35.60 -37.00
CA VAL A 103 -19.04 35.67 -36.54
C VAL A 103 -18.97 35.50 -35.02
N ALA A 104 -19.88 36.14 -34.29
CA ALA A 104 -19.98 36.03 -32.84
C ALA A 104 -20.21 34.57 -32.38
N SER A 105 -21.13 33.87 -33.03
CA SER A 105 -21.40 32.46 -32.74
C SER A 105 -20.22 31.54 -33.05
N GLN A 106 -19.49 31.79 -34.16
CA GLN A 106 -18.28 31.03 -34.48
C GLN A 106 -17.19 31.22 -33.43
N TRP A 107 -16.92 32.45 -33.00
CA TRP A 107 -15.93 32.73 -31.95
C TRP A 107 -16.30 32.09 -30.62
N LEU A 108 -17.59 32.09 -30.27
CA LEU A 108 -18.07 31.43 -29.06
C LEU A 108 -17.87 29.91 -29.12
N GLN A 109 -18.16 29.29 -30.26
CA GLN A 109 -17.92 27.86 -30.44
C GLN A 109 -16.43 27.49 -30.37
N GLU A 110 -15.56 28.27 -31.02
CA GLU A 110 -14.12 28.06 -30.95
C GLU A 110 -13.58 28.27 -29.52
N LEU A 111 -14.08 29.27 -28.79
CA LEU A 111 -13.71 29.50 -27.40
C LEU A 111 -14.11 28.31 -26.52
N ILE A 112 -15.36 27.87 -26.60
CA ILE A 112 -15.85 26.71 -25.83
C ILE A 112 -15.03 25.48 -26.18
N ARG A 113 -14.76 25.24 -27.47
CA ARG A 113 -14.00 24.08 -27.94
C ARG A 113 -12.57 24.11 -27.40
N SER A 114 -11.85 25.20 -27.62
CA SER A 114 -10.46 25.37 -27.20
C SER A 114 -10.32 25.23 -25.69
N TYR A 115 -11.21 25.88 -24.93
CA TYR A 115 -11.17 25.83 -23.48
C TYR A 115 -11.55 24.44 -22.93
N THR A 116 -12.55 23.78 -23.52
CA THR A 116 -12.91 22.40 -23.17
C THR A 116 -11.75 21.45 -23.45
N GLN A 117 -11.08 21.59 -24.59
CA GLN A 117 -9.89 20.79 -24.92
C GLN A 117 -8.74 21.01 -23.92
N SER A 118 -8.48 22.26 -23.53
CA SER A 118 -7.45 22.57 -22.55
C SER A 118 -7.78 21.97 -21.18
N LEU A 119 -9.03 22.07 -20.73
CA LEU A 119 -9.44 21.48 -19.45
C LEU A 119 -9.43 19.95 -19.48
N ASP A 120 -9.87 19.33 -20.57
CA ASP A 120 -9.84 17.88 -20.73
C ASP A 120 -8.40 17.36 -20.76
N LEU A 121 -7.46 18.12 -21.34
CA LEU A 121 -6.03 17.82 -21.27
C LEU A 121 -5.53 17.86 -19.83
N SER A 122 -5.82 18.93 -19.09
CA SER A 122 -5.44 19.05 -17.68
C SER A 122 -6.03 17.93 -16.81
N ASP A 123 -7.30 17.56 -17.00
CA ASP A 123 -7.92 16.43 -16.28
C ASP A 123 -7.27 15.09 -16.66
N SER A 124 -6.92 14.89 -17.93
CA SER A 124 -6.24 13.67 -18.38
C SER A 124 -4.83 13.53 -17.78
N LEU A 125 -4.09 14.63 -17.65
CA LEU A 125 -2.76 14.65 -17.06
C LEU A 125 -2.82 14.28 -15.57
N VAL A 126 -3.69 14.97 -14.82
CA VAL A 126 -3.89 14.70 -13.38
C VAL A 126 -4.32 13.26 -13.13
N ARG A 127 -5.20 12.72 -13.98
CA ARG A 127 -5.62 11.31 -13.87
C ARG A 127 -4.48 10.34 -14.14
N THR A 128 -3.67 10.60 -15.16
CA THR A 128 -2.52 9.73 -15.53
C THR A 128 -1.50 9.70 -14.40
N ASP A 129 -1.09 10.88 -13.91
CA ASP A 129 -0.13 11.01 -12.82
C ASP A 129 -0.64 10.32 -11.54
N THR A 130 -1.95 10.46 -11.24
CA THR A 130 -2.57 9.78 -10.09
C THR A 130 -2.53 8.25 -10.25
N PHE A 131 -2.76 7.71 -11.46
CA PHE A 131 -2.69 6.26 -11.71
C PHE A 131 -1.26 5.73 -11.56
N ASP A 132 -0.28 6.45 -12.09
CA ASP A 132 1.13 6.08 -12.00
C ASP A 132 1.60 6.07 -10.55
N MET A 133 1.25 7.10 -9.78
CA MET A 133 1.53 7.21 -8.36
C MET A 133 0.90 6.07 -7.54
N ILE A 134 -0.37 5.71 -7.81
CA ILE A 134 -1.02 4.54 -7.19
C ILE A 134 -0.29 3.24 -7.59
N GLY A 135 0.19 3.15 -8.83
CA GLY A 135 1.03 2.07 -9.30
C GLY A 135 2.31 1.93 -8.48
N GLU A 136 3.02 3.04 -8.24
CA GLU A 136 4.22 3.08 -7.42
C GLU A 136 3.98 2.72 -5.96
N ILE A 137 2.91 3.25 -5.35
CA ILE A 137 2.51 2.90 -3.98
C ILE A 137 2.35 1.37 -3.85
N ARG A 138 1.64 0.77 -4.81
CA ARG A 138 1.42 -0.69 -4.83
C ARG A 138 2.71 -1.47 -5.08
N ALA A 139 3.61 -0.96 -5.93
CA ALA A 139 4.89 -1.60 -6.18
C ALA A 139 5.79 -1.57 -4.93
N LYS A 140 5.91 -0.41 -4.28
CA LYS A 140 6.69 -0.24 -3.05
C LYS A 140 6.13 -1.02 -1.86
N ALA A 141 4.81 -1.13 -1.75
CA ALA A 141 4.17 -1.96 -0.73
C ALA A 141 4.44 -3.46 -0.93
N ARG A 142 4.58 -3.93 -2.18
CA ARG A 142 4.86 -5.35 -2.49
C ARG A 142 6.34 -5.71 -2.40
N ALA A 143 7.25 -4.77 -2.59
CA ALA A 143 8.69 -5.03 -2.61
C ALA A 143 9.22 -5.67 -1.31
N THR A 144 8.63 -5.36 -0.15
CA THR A 144 9.01 -5.98 1.13
C THR A 144 8.36 -7.34 1.40
N ALA A 145 7.28 -7.69 0.68
CA ALA A 145 6.66 -9.00 0.77
C ALA A 145 7.48 -10.09 0.04
N LEU A 146 8.36 -9.70 -0.88
CA LEU A 146 9.06 -10.60 -1.80
C LEU A 146 10.57 -10.75 -1.54
N GLU A 147 11.15 -10.06 -0.57
CA GLU A 147 12.56 -10.23 -0.18
C GLU A 147 12.66 -11.35 0.88
N PRO A 148 13.02 -12.60 0.52
CA PRO A 148 13.52 -13.54 1.49
C PRO A 148 14.86 -13.01 1.97
N SER A 149 14.92 -12.45 3.19
CA SER A 149 16.20 -12.22 3.83
C SER A 149 16.93 -13.56 3.89
N ALA A 150 18.00 -13.67 3.09
CA ALA A 150 18.87 -14.82 3.03
C ALA A 150 19.33 -15.18 4.46
N PRO A 151 19.46 -16.48 4.78
CA PRO A 151 19.92 -16.91 6.09
C PRO A 151 21.30 -16.29 6.35
N SER A 152 21.44 -15.69 7.53
CA SER A 152 22.64 -14.99 8.00
C SER A 152 23.90 -15.85 7.81
N GLU A 153 24.73 -15.50 6.83
CA GLU A 153 26.10 -15.97 6.75
C GLU A 153 26.93 -15.31 7.86
N LYS A 154 27.17 -16.06 8.94
CA LYS A 154 28.46 -16.25 9.66
C LYS A 154 28.22 -16.71 11.10
N SER A 155 27.85 -17.98 11.23
CA SER A 155 28.29 -18.81 12.36
C SER A 155 29.05 -20.01 11.78
N MET A 156 30.24 -19.72 11.25
CA MET A 156 31.31 -20.70 11.09
C MET A 156 32.62 -19.98 11.39
N ARG A 157 32.89 -19.81 12.69
CA ARG A 157 34.27 -19.83 13.18
C ARG A 157 34.37 -21.08 14.02
N THR A 158 34.63 -22.18 13.32
CA THR A 158 35.09 -23.44 13.88
C THR A 158 36.29 -23.17 14.78
N GLY A 159 36.32 -23.88 15.90
CA GLY A 159 37.46 -23.90 16.80
C GLY A 159 38.74 -24.28 16.05
N ASN A 160 39.82 -23.62 16.47
CA ASN A 160 41.18 -24.11 16.46
C ASN A 160 41.95 -23.21 17.42
N GLU A 161 42.12 -23.68 18.66
CA GLU A 161 43.41 -23.87 19.35
C GLU A 161 43.13 -24.40 20.78
#